data_AF-A0A8X7XXU8-F1
#
_entry.id   AF-A0A8X7XXU8-F1
#
_cell.length_a   1.000
_cell.length_b   1.000
_cell.length_c   1.000
_cell.angle_alpha   90.00
_cell.angle_beta   90.00
_cell.angle_gamma   90.00
#
_symmetry.space_group_name_H-M   'P 1'
#
loop_
_entity.id
_entity.type
_entity.pdbx_description
1 polymer ?
#
loop_
_entity_poly.entity_id
_entity_poly.type
_entity_poly.pdbx_seq_one_letter_code
_entity_poly.pdbx_strand_id
1 'polypeptide(L)'
;MASPLGFNVFVTCFYVKSRTGGGKISACGGNGFAGGGGGRVSVDIFSRHDDPQIFVHGGNSLGCPKNAGGAGTLYDAVARSLTVSNHNMSTDTDTLLLEFPYQPLWTNVYVRNHGRATVPLFWSRVQVQGQISLLCSGVLSFGLAHYASSEFELLAEELLMSDSVIKVYGALRMSVKMFLMWNSQMLIDGGEDATVGTSLLEASNLVVLKESSVIHSNANLGVHGQGLLNLSGPGNWIEAQRLVLSLFYSIHVAPGSVLRGPVENATSDAITPRLHCQLEECPSELLHPPEDCNVNSSLSFTLQICRVEDITVEGLIEGSVVHFHRARTIYVPSSGTISASGMGCTGGVGRGNVLSNGVGSGGGHGGKGGSACYNDSCIEGGVSYGNAELPCELGSGSGEEMSAGSTAGGGIIVMGSLEHPLSSLSVEGSVRADGESFKGVTRDQLVVMNGTGGGPGGGSGGTILLFLHTLDVGGYAVLSSVGGYGSPKGGGGGGGGRVHFHWSDIPTGDVYQPIARVNGSIHTWGGLGRDEGHAGENGTVSGKACPKGLYGIFCEIICMGLRNYNPAVINTILVEKIMWYSISVAFIS
;
A
#
# COMPACT_ATOMS: atom_id res chain seq x y z
N MET A 1 -13.51 -31.82 -32.11
CA MET A 1 -12.66 -32.98 -31.80
C MET A 1 -11.74 -33.26 -32.98
N ALA A 2 -10.54 -32.70 -32.94
CA ALA A 2 -9.42 -33.15 -33.76
C ALA A 2 -8.23 -33.21 -32.78
N SER A 3 -7.76 -34.42 -32.54
CA SER A 3 -6.66 -34.72 -31.63
C SER A 3 -5.37 -34.08 -32.16
N PRO A 4 -4.63 -33.29 -31.36
CA PRO A 4 -3.25 -32.97 -31.69
C PRO A 4 -2.42 -34.20 -31.32
N LEU A 5 -2.05 -34.99 -32.33
CA LEU A 5 -0.99 -35.97 -32.22
C LEU A 5 0.31 -35.21 -31.90
N GLY A 6 0.67 -35.18 -30.63
CA GLY A 6 1.98 -34.70 -30.19
C GLY A 6 3.07 -35.57 -30.79
N PHE A 7 3.77 -35.04 -31.79
CA PHE A 7 5.02 -35.62 -32.25
C PHE A 7 6.10 -35.32 -31.20
N ASN A 8 6.27 -36.23 -30.24
CA ASN A 8 7.48 -36.27 -29.43
C ASN A 8 8.63 -36.73 -30.34
N VAL A 9 9.43 -35.80 -30.82
CA VAL A 9 10.73 -36.13 -31.42
C VAL A 9 11.64 -36.54 -30.27
N PHE A 10 11.70 -37.84 -30.00
CA PHE A 10 12.76 -38.43 -29.18
C PHE A 10 14.06 -38.38 -30.00
N VAL A 11 14.91 -37.40 -29.70
CA VAL A 11 16.31 -37.43 -30.13
C VAL A 11 17.06 -38.32 -29.14
N THR A 12 17.17 -39.61 -29.46
CA THR A 12 18.08 -40.53 -28.77
C THR A 12 19.51 -40.08 -29.07
N CYS A 13 20.26 -39.65 -28.06
CA CYS A 13 21.62 -39.18 -28.24
C CYS A 13 22.52 -40.33 -28.70
N PHE A 14 23.16 -40.16 -29.87
CA PHE A 14 24.35 -40.94 -30.21
C PHE A 14 25.46 -40.53 -29.24
N TYR A 15 26.22 -41.50 -28.72
CA TYR A 15 27.42 -41.27 -27.95
C TYR A 15 28.47 -40.57 -28.85
N VAL A 16 28.46 -39.23 -28.91
CA VAL A 16 29.43 -38.48 -29.71
C VAL A 16 30.69 -38.29 -28.87
N LYS A 17 31.64 -39.20 -29.10
CA LYS A 17 33.01 -39.08 -28.58
C LYS A 17 33.65 -37.83 -29.20
N SER A 18 34.06 -36.88 -28.34
CA SER A 18 34.90 -35.70 -28.61
C SER A 18 35.05 -35.33 -30.10
N ARG A 19 34.20 -34.41 -30.57
CA ARG A 19 34.47 -33.63 -31.78
C ARG A 19 34.35 -32.15 -31.42
N THR A 20 35.47 -31.45 -31.50
CA THR A 20 35.53 -29.99 -31.67
C THR A 20 34.73 -29.62 -32.92
N GLY A 21 33.69 -28.79 -32.78
CA GLY A 21 32.84 -28.41 -33.91
C GLY A 21 31.79 -27.38 -33.54
N GLY A 22 31.82 -26.23 -34.20
CA GLY A 22 30.84 -25.13 -34.07
C GLY A 22 29.50 -25.41 -34.75
N GLY A 23 28.94 -26.62 -34.57
CA GLY A 23 27.66 -27.01 -35.14
C GLY A 23 26.48 -26.24 -34.52
N LYS A 24 25.39 -26.12 -35.28
CA LYS A 24 24.14 -25.49 -34.85
C LYS A 24 23.09 -26.55 -34.54
N ILE A 25 22.52 -26.50 -33.34
CA ILE A 25 21.38 -27.33 -32.92
C ILE A 25 20.14 -26.43 -32.90
N SER A 26 19.05 -26.87 -33.52
CA SER A 26 17.86 -26.02 -33.67
C SER A 26 16.59 -26.85 -33.57
N ALA A 27 15.68 -26.44 -32.69
CA ALA A 27 14.32 -26.95 -32.60
C ALA A 27 13.36 -25.77 -32.66
N CYS A 28 13.37 -25.04 -33.78
CA CYS A 28 12.59 -23.82 -33.95
C CYS A 28 11.27 -24.08 -34.67
N GLY A 29 10.26 -23.30 -34.33
CA GLY A 29 8.96 -23.32 -34.99
C GLY A 29 9.04 -22.80 -36.43
N GLY A 30 8.18 -23.33 -37.31
CA GLY A 30 8.08 -22.89 -38.70
C GLY A 30 7.32 -21.57 -38.85
N ASN A 31 7.67 -20.79 -39.88
CA ASN A 31 6.96 -19.56 -40.22
C ASN A 31 5.75 -19.86 -41.10
N GLY A 32 4.64 -19.15 -40.91
CA GLY A 32 3.43 -19.36 -41.69
C GLY A 32 2.38 -18.28 -41.46
N PHE A 33 1.14 -18.53 -41.90
CA PHE A 33 0.02 -17.64 -41.61
C PHE A 33 -0.20 -17.50 -40.08
N ALA A 34 0.03 -18.60 -39.35
CA ALA A 34 0.32 -18.61 -37.92
C ALA A 34 1.75 -19.11 -37.68
N GLY A 35 2.35 -18.73 -36.55
CA GLY A 35 3.68 -19.19 -36.16
C GLY A 35 3.64 -20.57 -35.49
N GLY A 36 4.51 -21.50 -35.90
CA GLY A 36 4.68 -22.79 -35.23
C GLY A 36 5.34 -22.64 -33.86
N GLY A 37 4.96 -23.46 -32.88
CA GLY A 37 5.57 -23.44 -31.55
C GLY A 37 7.04 -23.87 -31.55
N GLY A 38 7.82 -23.32 -30.63
CA GLY A 38 9.20 -23.73 -30.40
C GLY A 38 9.30 -25.14 -29.81
N GLY A 39 10.35 -25.86 -30.19
CA GLY A 39 10.65 -27.19 -29.69
C GLY A 39 11.35 -27.20 -28.33
N ARG A 40 11.66 -28.40 -27.86
CA ARG A 40 12.37 -28.65 -26.61
C ARG A 40 13.71 -29.32 -26.91
N VAL A 41 14.80 -28.79 -26.36
CA VAL A 41 16.14 -29.38 -26.48
C VAL A 41 16.66 -29.65 -25.08
N SER A 42 17.08 -30.89 -24.84
CA SER A 42 17.81 -31.27 -23.64
C SER A 42 19.24 -31.60 -24.04
N VAL A 43 20.21 -31.06 -23.30
CA VAL A 43 21.63 -31.25 -23.56
C VAL A 43 22.29 -31.81 -22.32
N ASP A 44 22.95 -32.95 -22.47
CA ASP A 44 23.73 -33.60 -21.43
C ASP A 44 25.14 -33.86 -21.97
N ILE A 45 26.09 -32.97 -21.63
CA ILE A 45 27.44 -32.95 -22.17
C ILE A 45 28.46 -32.82 -21.03
N PHE A 46 29.29 -33.84 -20.84
CA PHE A 46 30.27 -33.93 -19.74
C PHE A 46 31.31 -32.79 -19.69
N SER A 47 31.71 -32.20 -20.82
CA SER A 47 32.66 -31.08 -20.88
C SER A 47 32.38 -30.17 -22.08
N ARG A 48 32.14 -28.88 -21.83
CA ARG A 48 32.07 -27.84 -22.88
C ARG A 48 33.47 -27.25 -23.10
N HIS A 49 34.05 -27.48 -24.28
CA HIS A 49 35.23 -26.76 -24.76
C HIS A 49 34.88 -25.64 -25.76
N ASP A 50 33.78 -25.80 -26.50
CA ASP A 50 33.17 -24.81 -27.40
C ASP A 50 31.68 -24.65 -27.03
N ASP A 51 31.10 -23.45 -27.14
CA ASP A 51 29.66 -23.22 -26.94
C ASP A 51 28.88 -23.51 -28.24
N PRO A 52 28.16 -24.64 -28.36
CA PRO A 52 27.32 -24.90 -29.52
C PRO A 52 26.16 -23.90 -29.58
N GLN A 53 25.86 -23.37 -30.77
CA GLN A 53 24.72 -22.47 -30.92
C GLN A 53 23.42 -23.29 -30.91
N ILE A 54 22.64 -23.14 -29.84
CA ILE A 54 21.36 -23.82 -29.68
C ILE A 54 20.21 -22.83 -29.82
N PHE A 55 19.26 -23.13 -30.72
CA PHE A 55 18.10 -22.29 -30.98
C PHE A 55 16.80 -23.03 -30.64
N VAL A 56 16.00 -22.44 -29.75
CA VAL A 56 14.73 -22.99 -29.24
C VAL A 56 13.69 -21.88 -29.17
N HIS A 57 13.15 -21.45 -30.31
CA HIS A 57 12.17 -20.37 -30.38
C HIS A 57 10.98 -20.72 -31.30
N GLY A 58 9.86 -20.02 -31.15
CA GLY A 58 8.73 -20.12 -32.05
C GLY A 58 9.03 -19.62 -33.46
N GLY A 59 8.09 -19.83 -34.38
CA GLY A 59 8.13 -19.30 -35.73
C GLY A 59 7.32 -18.01 -35.87
N ASN A 60 7.60 -17.24 -36.91
CA ASN A 60 6.90 -16.01 -37.24
C ASN A 60 5.48 -16.26 -37.75
N SER A 61 4.56 -15.39 -37.34
CA SER A 61 3.16 -15.36 -37.78
C SER A 61 2.96 -14.20 -38.76
N LEU A 62 2.54 -14.51 -39.99
CA LEU A 62 2.26 -13.50 -41.03
C LEU A 62 0.89 -12.83 -40.83
N GLY A 63 -0.10 -13.56 -40.29
CA GLY A 63 -1.45 -13.04 -40.07
C GLY A 63 -1.54 -12.13 -38.83
N CYS A 64 -0.76 -12.43 -37.79
CA CYS A 64 -0.69 -11.63 -36.56
C CYS A 64 0.78 -11.41 -36.17
N PRO A 65 1.45 -10.34 -36.65
CA PRO A 65 2.88 -10.11 -36.39
C PRO A 65 3.24 -9.99 -34.90
N LYS A 66 2.26 -9.63 -34.05
CA LYS A 66 2.45 -9.54 -32.59
C LYS A 66 2.26 -10.87 -31.85
N ASN A 67 1.83 -11.94 -32.52
CA ASN A 67 1.59 -13.24 -31.92
C ASN A 67 2.29 -14.34 -32.73
N ALA A 68 3.61 -14.44 -32.54
CA ALA A 68 4.43 -15.53 -33.05
C ALA A 68 4.11 -16.84 -32.32
N GLY A 69 4.70 -17.95 -32.78
CA GLY A 69 4.57 -19.22 -32.10
C GLY A 69 5.15 -19.18 -30.67
N GLY A 70 4.67 -20.10 -29.83
CA GLY A 70 5.10 -20.22 -28.43
C GLY A 70 6.61 -20.44 -28.25
N ALA A 71 7.13 -20.05 -27.10
CA ALA A 71 8.55 -20.11 -26.76
C ALA A 71 9.07 -21.55 -26.69
N GLY A 72 10.30 -21.77 -27.16
CA GLY A 72 10.97 -23.06 -27.00
C GLY A 72 11.64 -23.19 -25.64
N THR A 73 12.09 -24.40 -25.32
CA THR A 73 12.77 -24.71 -24.05
C THR A 73 14.12 -25.37 -24.28
N LEU A 74 15.12 -24.93 -23.54
CA LEU A 74 16.45 -25.52 -23.49
C LEU A 74 16.73 -25.95 -22.06
N TYR A 75 16.97 -27.24 -21.86
CA TYR A 75 17.45 -27.78 -20.59
C TYR A 75 18.92 -28.18 -20.74
N ASP A 76 19.78 -27.63 -19.88
CA ASP A 76 21.17 -28.04 -19.75
C ASP A 76 21.31 -28.91 -18.51
N ALA A 77 21.62 -30.19 -18.68
CA ALA A 77 21.71 -31.16 -17.60
C ALA A 77 22.92 -30.96 -16.69
N VAL A 78 23.99 -30.33 -17.18
CA VAL A 78 25.24 -30.11 -16.43
C VAL A 78 25.08 -28.92 -15.51
N ALA A 79 24.57 -27.80 -16.04
CA ALA A 79 24.21 -26.64 -15.25
C ALA A 79 22.89 -26.82 -14.49
N ARG A 80 22.12 -27.87 -14.80
CA ARG A 80 20.75 -28.12 -14.32
C ARG A 80 19.87 -26.89 -14.50
N SER A 81 19.98 -26.24 -15.66
CA SER A 81 19.31 -24.97 -15.94
C SER A 81 18.26 -25.11 -17.03
N LEU A 82 17.07 -24.56 -16.78
CA LEU A 82 16.00 -24.44 -17.77
C LEU A 82 15.99 -23.01 -18.34
N THR A 83 16.00 -22.88 -19.67
CA THR A 83 15.79 -21.61 -20.37
C THR A 83 14.55 -21.70 -21.24
N VAL A 84 13.60 -20.80 -21.02
CA VAL A 84 12.44 -20.55 -21.89
C VAL A 84 12.68 -19.25 -22.63
N SER A 85 12.72 -19.28 -23.96
CA SER A 85 12.94 -18.06 -24.74
C SER A 85 12.22 -18.07 -26.07
N ASN A 86 11.80 -16.90 -26.53
CA ASN A 86 11.21 -16.74 -27.85
C ASN A 86 12.05 -15.89 -28.79
N HIS A 87 13.34 -15.69 -28.49
CA HIS A 87 14.27 -14.93 -29.32
C HIS A 87 13.72 -13.54 -29.75
N ASN A 88 13.08 -12.86 -28.79
CA ASN A 88 12.51 -11.53 -28.94
C ASN A 88 11.29 -11.43 -29.86
N MET A 89 10.68 -12.58 -30.20
CA MET A 89 9.39 -12.61 -30.89
C MET A 89 8.26 -12.59 -29.86
N SER A 90 7.37 -11.61 -29.96
CA SER A 90 6.21 -11.54 -29.08
C SER A 90 5.25 -12.69 -29.36
N THR A 91 4.68 -13.26 -28.31
CA THR A 91 3.73 -14.38 -28.37
C THR A 91 2.68 -14.18 -27.30
N ASP A 92 1.44 -14.60 -27.58
CA ASP A 92 0.40 -14.74 -26.56
C ASP A 92 0.25 -16.19 -26.06
N THR A 93 1.04 -17.10 -26.63
CA THR A 93 1.04 -18.52 -26.28
C THR A 93 2.02 -18.78 -25.13
N ASP A 94 1.51 -19.29 -24.02
CA ASP A 94 2.32 -19.69 -22.86
C ASP A 94 2.89 -21.11 -23.03
N THR A 95 4.17 -21.28 -22.70
CA THR A 95 4.82 -22.59 -22.62
C THR A 95 4.49 -23.24 -21.28
N LEU A 96 3.80 -24.39 -21.31
CA LEU A 96 3.37 -25.09 -20.10
C LEU A 96 4.55 -25.76 -19.38
N LEU A 97 4.70 -25.45 -18.08
CA LEU A 97 5.59 -26.10 -17.14
C LEU A 97 4.74 -26.93 -16.16
N LEU A 98 4.60 -28.22 -16.46
CA LEU A 98 3.71 -29.11 -15.71
C LEU A 98 4.38 -29.78 -14.51
N GLU A 99 5.70 -29.96 -14.53
CA GLU A 99 6.41 -30.69 -13.49
C GLU A 99 7.77 -30.06 -13.22
N PHE A 100 8.10 -29.91 -11.95
CA PHE A 100 9.42 -29.52 -11.46
C PHE A 100 10.05 -30.73 -10.77
N PRO A 101 11.33 -31.05 -11.05
CA PRO A 101 11.95 -32.24 -10.48
C PRO A 101 12.17 -32.08 -8.98
N TYR A 102 11.90 -33.13 -8.21
CA TYR A 102 12.12 -33.14 -6.76
C TYR A 102 13.59 -33.36 -6.40
N GLN A 103 14.26 -34.32 -7.06
CA GLN A 103 15.70 -34.57 -6.92
C GLN A 103 16.31 -35.12 -8.22
N PRO A 104 17.42 -34.55 -8.73
CA PRO A 104 18.03 -33.29 -8.28
C PRO A 104 17.19 -32.08 -8.70
N LEU A 105 17.15 -31.05 -7.84
CA LEU A 105 16.51 -29.77 -8.17
C LEU A 105 17.24 -29.09 -9.34
N TRP A 106 16.49 -28.32 -10.12
CA TRP A 106 17.07 -27.36 -11.06
C TRP A 106 17.85 -26.29 -10.31
N THR A 107 19.00 -25.90 -10.85
CA THR A 107 19.82 -24.84 -10.28
C THR A 107 19.31 -23.48 -10.72
N ASN A 108 19.03 -23.28 -12.01
CA ASN A 108 18.59 -21.98 -12.53
C ASN A 108 17.41 -22.11 -13.49
N VAL A 109 16.49 -21.15 -13.45
CA VAL A 109 15.37 -21.04 -14.40
C VAL A 109 15.37 -19.64 -15.02
N TYR A 110 15.47 -19.58 -16.34
CA TYR A 110 15.50 -18.33 -17.11
C TYR A 110 14.27 -18.25 -18.01
N VAL A 111 13.48 -17.18 -17.89
CA VAL A 111 12.40 -16.86 -18.83
C VAL A 111 12.75 -15.53 -19.49
N ARG A 112 13.09 -15.56 -20.79
CA ARG A 112 13.71 -14.38 -21.43
C ARG A 112 13.35 -14.12 -22.88
N ASN A 113 13.52 -12.88 -23.31
CA ASN A 113 13.34 -12.42 -24.69
C ASN A 113 11.94 -12.75 -25.22
N HIS A 114 10.90 -12.17 -24.63
CA HIS A 114 9.49 -12.44 -24.92
C HIS A 114 9.06 -13.90 -24.73
N GLY A 115 9.83 -14.66 -23.94
CA GLY A 115 9.44 -15.99 -23.50
C GLY A 115 8.28 -15.91 -22.52
N ARG A 116 7.23 -16.70 -22.75
CA ARG A 116 6.11 -16.84 -21.82
C ARG A 116 6.04 -18.27 -21.32
N ALA A 117 6.00 -18.43 -20.00
CA ALA A 117 5.86 -19.73 -19.34
C ALA A 117 4.70 -19.68 -18.34
N THR A 118 4.00 -20.80 -18.19
CA THR A 118 2.92 -20.91 -17.20
C THR A 118 3.01 -22.20 -16.41
N VAL A 119 2.70 -22.13 -15.13
CA VAL A 119 2.58 -23.27 -14.19
C VAL A 119 1.08 -23.44 -13.88
N PRO A 120 0.35 -24.26 -14.66
CA PRO A 120 -1.11 -24.23 -14.65
C PRO A 120 -1.73 -25.16 -13.59
N LEU A 121 -0.96 -26.07 -12.98
CA LEU A 121 -1.52 -27.10 -12.10
C LEU A 121 -1.87 -26.53 -10.73
N PHE A 122 -3.03 -26.95 -10.19
CA PHE A 122 -3.46 -26.66 -8.83
C PHE A 122 -2.40 -27.13 -7.82
N TRP A 123 -2.12 -26.30 -6.80
CA TRP A 123 -1.13 -26.60 -5.74
C TRP A 123 0.26 -26.99 -6.27
N SER A 124 0.74 -26.26 -7.27
CA SER A 124 2.09 -26.46 -7.79
C SER A 124 3.14 -25.85 -6.88
N ARG A 125 4.21 -26.63 -6.65
CA ARG A 125 5.45 -26.16 -6.04
C ARG A 125 6.53 -26.00 -7.09
N VAL A 126 7.02 -24.78 -7.24
CA VAL A 126 8.20 -24.42 -8.03
C VAL A 126 9.38 -24.29 -7.07
N GLN A 127 10.26 -25.28 -7.08
CA GLN A 127 11.45 -25.28 -6.23
C GLN A 127 12.71 -25.28 -7.09
N VAL A 128 13.52 -24.23 -6.92
CA VAL A 128 14.78 -24.01 -7.64
C VAL A 128 15.89 -23.83 -6.62
N GLN A 129 17.02 -24.50 -6.82
CA GLN A 129 18.14 -24.47 -5.87
C GLN A 129 18.85 -23.12 -5.85
N GLY A 130 18.98 -22.44 -7.00
CA GLY A 130 19.67 -21.17 -7.14
C GLY A 130 18.70 -20.06 -7.57
N GLN A 131 18.79 -19.65 -8.84
CA GLN A 131 18.19 -18.42 -9.30
C GLN A 131 17.01 -18.63 -10.27
N ILE A 132 15.92 -17.89 -10.06
CA ILE A 132 14.87 -17.66 -11.05
C ILE A 132 15.06 -16.26 -11.62
N SER A 133 15.13 -16.15 -12.95
CA SER A 133 15.35 -14.88 -13.64
C SER A 133 14.37 -14.68 -14.78
N LEU A 134 13.66 -13.55 -14.74
CA LEU A 134 12.83 -13.07 -15.83
C LEU A 134 13.47 -11.83 -16.45
N LEU A 135 13.74 -11.87 -17.76
CA LEU A 135 14.50 -10.83 -18.46
C LEU A 135 13.86 -10.49 -19.81
N CYS A 136 13.94 -9.23 -20.23
CA CYS A 136 13.58 -8.80 -21.59
C CYS A 136 12.17 -9.25 -22.03
N SER A 137 11.14 -8.72 -21.38
CA SER A 137 9.72 -9.07 -21.59
C SER A 137 9.38 -10.53 -21.28
N GLY A 138 10.09 -11.14 -20.33
CA GLY A 138 9.77 -12.48 -19.85
C GLY A 138 8.47 -12.48 -19.05
N VAL A 139 7.62 -13.49 -19.25
CA VAL A 139 6.37 -13.66 -18.48
C VAL A 139 6.33 -15.03 -17.82
N LEU A 140 6.16 -15.06 -16.50
CA LEU A 140 5.88 -16.29 -15.76
C LEU A 140 4.51 -16.19 -15.10
N SER A 141 3.62 -17.10 -15.47
CA SER A 141 2.26 -17.14 -14.94
C SER A 141 2.07 -18.34 -14.01
N PHE A 142 1.31 -18.15 -12.92
CA PHE A 142 0.87 -19.21 -12.02
C PHE A 142 -0.65 -19.30 -12.10
N GLY A 143 -1.16 -20.51 -12.33
CA GLY A 143 -2.59 -20.75 -12.54
C GLY A 143 -3.08 -20.29 -13.90
N LEU A 144 -4.40 -20.29 -14.04
CA LEU A 144 -5.09 -19.93 -15.28
C LEU A 144 -5.99 -18.71 -15.02
N ALA A 145 -6.03 -17.79 -15.99
CA ALA A 145 -6.93 -16.66 -15.94
C ALA A 145 -8.39 -17.14 -15.72
N HIS A 146 -9.14 -16.42 -14.88
CA HIS A 146 -10.50 -16.75 -14.45
C HIS A 146 -10.65 -17.96 -13.50
N TYR A 147 -9.55 -18.62 -13.12
CA TYR A 147 -9.55 -19.74 -12.18
C TYR A 147 -8.60 -19.49 -11.01
N ALA A 148 -8.80 -18.36 -10.32
CA ALA A 148 -8.07 -18.02 -9.11
C ALA A 148 -8.63 -18.82 -7.92
N SER A 149 -8.24 -20.10 -7.79
CA SER A 149 -8.68 -20.96 -6.68
C SER A 149 -7.56 -21.78 -6.04
N SER A 150 -6.32 -21.56 -6.48
CA SER A 150 -5.14 -22.32 -6.05
C SER A 150 -4.20 -21.49 -5.19
N GLU A 151 -3.46 -22.19 -4.35
CA GLU A 151 -2.24 -21.66 -3.71
C GLU A 151 -1.02 -22.24 -4.43
N PHE A 152 -0.07 -21.38 -4.80
CA PHE A 152 1.17 -21.76 -5.46
C PHE A 152 2.34 -21.53 -4.53
N GLU A 153 3.36 -22.38 -4.62
CA GLU A 153 4.58 -22.22 -3.84
C GLU A 153 5.77 -21.95 -4.77
N LEU A 154 6.55 -20.92 -4.47
CA LEU A 154 7.77 -20.56 -5.18
C LEU A 154 8.93 -20.50 -4.17
N LEU A 155 9.91 -21.37 -4.33
CA LEU A 155 11.11 -21.42 -3.51
C LEU A 155 12.36 -21.28 -4.39
N ALA A 156 13.19 -20.29 -4.11
CA ALA A 156 14.47 -20.07 -4.78
C ALA A 156 15.47 -19.36 -3.84
N GLU A 157 16.77 -19.38 -4.16
CA GLU A 157 17.70 -18.47 -3.47
C GLU A 157 17.49 -17.02 -3.93
N GLU A 158 17.32 -16.82 -5.24
CA GLU A 158 17.21 -15.49 -5.82
C GLU A 158 16.08 -15.43 -6.85
N LEU A 159 15.26 -14.36 -6.78
CA LEU A 159 14.30 -14.00 -7.82
C LEU A 159 14.70 -12.64 -8.40
N LEU A 160 15.08 -12.63 -9.68
CA LEU A 160 15.52 -11.44 -10.41
C LEU A 160 14.56 -11.16 -11.56
N MET A 161 14.07 -9.92 -11.64
CA MET A 161 13.14 -9.47 -12.67
C MET A 161 13.66 -8.18 -13.32
N SER A 162 13.79 -8.17 -14.64
CA SER A 162 14.12 -6.99 -15.45
C SER A 162 13.18 -6.91 -16.65
N ASP A 163 12.47 -5.80 -16.79
CA ASP A 163 11.48 -5.57 -17.85
C ASP A 163 10.53 -6.77 -18.03
N SER A 164 10.02 -7.32 -16.93
CA SER A 164 9.33 -8.62 -16.94
C SER A 164 8.11 -8.65 -16.04
N VAL A 165 7.26 -9.67 -16.24
CA VAL A 165 5.98 -9.78 -15.54
C VAL A 165 5.81 -11.15 -14.90
N ILE A 166 5.49 -11.19 -13.61
CA ILE A 166 4.91 -12.36 -12.96
C ILE A 166 3.41 -12.14 -12.82
N LYS A 167 2.62 -13.13 -13.20
CA LYS A 167 1.16 -13.13 -13.02
C LYS A 167 0.77 -14.31 -12.13
N VAL A 168 -0.06 -14.08 -11.14
CA VAL A 168 -0.59 -15.12 -10.27
C VAL A 168 -2.11 -15.05 -10.29
N TYR A 169 -2.75 -16.17 -10.60
CA TYR A 169 -4.20 -16.33 -10.51
C TYR A 169 -4.50 -17.27 -9.35
N GLY A 170 -4.67 -16.71 -8.15
CA GLY A 170 -4.76 -17.42 -6.88
C GLY A 170 -3.91 -16.75 -5.78
N ALA A 171 -3.48 -17.54 -4.81
CA ALA A 171 -2.54 -17.12 -3.77
C ALA A 171 -1.10 -17.57 -4.11
N LEU A 172 -0.10 -16.76 -3.76
CA LEU A 172 1.31 -17.11 -3.88
C LEU A 172 1.98 -17.16 -2.52
N ARG A 173 2.59 -18.29 -2.18
CA ARG A 173 3.59 -18.44 -1.10
C ARG A 173 4.98 -18.45 -1.72
N MET A 174 5.66 -17.33 -1.64
CA MET A 174 7.02 -17.17 -2.11
C MET A 174 7.98 -17.16 -0.93
N SER A 175 9.07 -17.92 -1.01
CA SER A 175 10.19 -17.86 -0.06
C SER A 175 11.51 -17.79 -0.82
N VAL A 176 12.17 -16.63 -0.74
CA VAL A 176 13.45 -16.34 -1.41
C VAL A 176 14.46 -15.74 -0.44
N LYS A 177 15.75 -15.73 -0.81
CA LYS A 177 16.75 -14.95 -0.07
C LYS A 177 16.80 -13.52 -0.56
N MET A 178 16.82 -13.34 -1.87
CA MET A 178 16.91 -12.03 -2.53
C MET A 178 15.78 -11.87 -3.53
N PHE A 179 15.03 -10.77 -3.44
CA PHE A 179 14.01 -10.39 -4.41
C PHE A 179 14.36 -9.03 -5.04
N LEU A 180 14.71 -9.05 -6.32
CA LEU A 180 15.18 -7.86 -7.06
C LEU A 180 14.31 -7.62 -8.28
N MET A 181 13.72 -6.42 -8.37
CA MET A 181 12.88 -6.00 -9.49
C MET A 181 13.40 -4.69 -10.10
N TRP A 182 13.49 -4.66 -11.43
CA TRP A 182 13.79 -3.48 -12.22
C TRP A 182 12.74 -3.34 -13.33
N ASN A 183 12.00 -2.23 -13.37
CA ASN A 183 10.97 -1.96 -14.39
C ASN A 183 10.06 -3.17 -14.67
N SER A 184 9.69 -3.85 -13.59
CA SER A 184 9.03 -5.16 -13.63
C SER A 184 7.78 -5.16 -12.76
N GLN A 185 6.84 -6.04 -13.09
CA GLN A 185 5.54 -6.11 -12.44
C GLN A 185 5.27 -7.50 -11.88
N MET A 186 4.77 -7.59 -10.66
CA MET A 186 4.19 -8.79 -10.08
C MET A 186 2.71 -8.51 -9.82
N LEU A 187 1.84 -9.23 -10.53
CA LEU A 187 0.40 -9.04 -10.49
C LEU A 187 -0.24 -10.27 -9.86
N ILE A 188 -0.89 -10.10 -8.73
CA ILE A 188 -1.57 -11.16 -8.00
C ILE A 188 -3.07 -10.90 -8.05
N ASP A 189 -3.78 -11.80 -8.72
CA ASP A 189 -5.22 -11.85 -8.78
C ASP A 189 -5.71 -12.97 -7.87
N GLY A 190 -6.07 -12.62 -6.64
CA GLY A 190 -6.64 -13.54 -5.64
C GLY A 190 -8.07 -13.98 -5.94
N GLY A 191 -8.70 -13.48 -7.01
CA GLY A 191 -10.10 -13.81 -7.33
C GLY A 191 -11.12 -13.13 -6.41
N GLU A 192 -12.40 -13.32 -6.74
CA GLU A 192 -13.54 -12.76 -5.99
C GLU A 192 -13.94 -13.62 -4.79
N ASP A 193 -13.51 -14.88 -4.76
CA ASP A 193 -13.87 -15.83 -3.71
C ASP A 193 -12.98 -15.62 -2.46
N ALA A 194 -13.61 -15.29 -1.33
CA ALA A 194 -12.97 -15.16 -0.02
C ALA A 194 -12.27 -16.44 0.51
N THR A 195 -12.30 -17.53 -0.27
CA THR A 195 -11.63 -18.80 0.03
C THR A 195 -10.17 -18.82 -0.46
N VAL A 196 -9.79 -17.90 -1.35
CA VAL A 196 -8.42 -17.80 -1.86
C VAL A 196 -7.56 -17.04 -0.86
N GLY A 197 -6.49 -17.70 -0.45
CA GLY A 197 -5.67 -17.29 0.69
C GLY A 197 -4.93 -15.96 0.51
N THR A 198 -4.48 -15.43 1.64
CA THR A 198 -3.48 -14.36 1.73
C THR A 198 -2.22 -14.76 0.95
N SER A 199 -1.74 -13.91 0.04
CA SER A 199 -0.43 -14.13 -0.58
C SER A 199 0.68 -13.71 0.36
N LEU A 200 1.74 -14.51 0.43
CA LEU A 200 2.86 -14.35 1.34
C LEU A 200 4.16 -14.28 0.53
N LEU A 201 4.84 -13.14 0.59
CA LEU A 201 6.13 -12.91 -0.05
C LEU A 201 7.20 -12.82 1.03
N GLU A 202 7.94 -13.91 1.25
CA GLU A 202 9.05 -13.96 2.19
C GLU A 202 10.38 -13.79 1.46
N ALA A 203 11.17 -12.82 1.89
CA ALA A 203 12.51 -12.54 1.41
C ALA A 203 13.48 -12.40 2.59
N SER A 204 14.26 -13.43 2.88
CA SER A 204 15.07 -13.45 4.12
C SER A 204 16.08 -12.30 4.23
N ASN A 205 16.69 -11.83 3.14
CA ASN A 205 17.72 -10.78 3.21
C ASN A 205 17.29 -9.43 2.63
N LEU A 206 16.75 -9.41 1.42
CA LEU A 206 16.62 -8.14 0.68
C LEU A 206 15.45 -8.17 -0.31
N VAL A 207 14.65 -7.10 -0.27
CA VAL A 207 13.67 -6.75 -1.31
C VAL A 207 14.02 -5.40 -1.88
N VAL A 208 14.33 -5.33 -3.19
CA VAL A 208 14.59 -4.05 -3.87
C VAL A 208 13.71 -3.92 -5.11
N LEU A 209 12.95 -2.82 -5.16
CA LEU A 209 12.23 -2.40 -6.36
C LEU A 209 12.92 -1.15 -6.93
N LYS A 210 13.21 -1.19 -8.22
CA LYS A 210 13.84 -0.10 -8.97
C LYS A 210 13.05 0.25 -10.21
N GLU A 211 13.09 1.53 -10.56
CA GLU A 211 12.69 2.05 -11.88
C GLU A 211 11.28 1.61 -12.30
N SER A 212 10.23 2.18 -11.72
CA SER A 212 8.83 1.86 -12.07
C SER A 212 8.37 0.41 -11.80
N SER A 213 8.89 -0.23 -10.75
CA SER A 213 8.53 -1.60 -10.39
C SER A 213 7.28 -1.69 -9.51
N VAL A 214 6.38 -2.64 -9.83
CA VAL A 214 5.06 -2.72 -9.19
C VAL A 214 4.81 -4.13 -8.64
N ILE A 215 4.39 -4.22 -7.38
CA ILE A 215 3.76 -5.40 -6.79
C ILE A 215 2.31 -5.02 -6.50
N HIS A 216 1.38 -5.63 -7.22
CA HIS A 216 -0.05 -5.35 -7.11
C HIS A 216 -0.80 -6.62 -6.71
N SER A 217 -1.66 -6.51 -5.70
CA SER A 217 -2.57 -7.57 -5.27
C SER A 217 -3.98 -7.02 -5.09
N ASN A 218 -4.98 -7.62 -5.74
CA ASN A 218 -6.39 -7.28 -5.45
C ASN A 218 -6.92 -7.92 -4.15
N ALA A 219 -6.12 -8.79 -3.52
CA ALA A 219 -6.42 -9.45 -2.25
C ALA A 219 -5.39 -9.07 -1.17
N ASN A 220 -5.40 -9.79 -0.04
CA ASN A 220 -4.47 -9.57 1.08
C ASN A 220 -3.04 -10.01 0.72
N LEU A 221 -2.06 -9.16 1.02
CA LEU A 221 -0.64 -9.37 0.75
C LEU A 221 0.21 -9.17 2.02
N GLY A 222 0.93 -10.21 2.42
CA GLY A 222 1.99 -10.14 3.42
C GLY A 222 3.35 -10.13 2.75
N VAL A 223 4.19 -9.16 3.09
CA VAL A 223 5.60 -9.13 2.70
C VAL A 223 6.45 -9.21 3.96
N HIS A 224 7.25 -10.26 4.04
CA HIS A 224 8.10 -10.55 5.19
C HIS A 224 9.55 -10.55 4.75
N GLY A 225 10.45 -10.02 5.57
CA GLY A 225 11.87 -10.19 5.33
C GLY A 225 12.69 -9.77 6.52
N GLN A 226 13.91 -10.30 6.69
CA GLN A 226 14.71 -10.03 7.90
C GLN A 226 15.76 -8.92 7.71
N GLY A 227 15.93 -8.43 6.48
CA GLY A 227 16.89 -7.36 6.17
C GLY A 227 16.19 -6.09 5.71
N LEU A 228 16.47 -5.65 4.47
CA LEU A 228 16.07 -4.35 3.96
C LEU A 228 14.94 -4.47 2.93
N LEU A 229 13.91 -3.64 3.06
CA LEU A 229 12.95 -3.34 2.01
C LEU A 229 13.27 -1.95 1.45
N ASN A 230 13.67 -1.87 0.18
CA ASN A 230 14.06 -0.61 -0.45
C ASN A 230 13.31 -0.40 -1.77
N LEU A 231 12.43 0.60 -1.78
CA LEU A 231 11.84 1.13 -2.99
C LEU A 231 12.70 2.31 -3.44
N SER A 232 13.35 2.21 -4.59
CA SER A 232 14.32 3.23 -5.06
C SER A 232 14.03 3.70 -6.48
N GLY A 233 14.03 5.01 -6.68
CA GLY A 233 13.60 5.65 -7.92
C GLY A 233 12.09 5.91 -7.97
N PRO A 234 11.63 6.69 -8.96
CA PRO A 234 10.22 7.05 -9.09
C PRO A 234 9.39 5.87 -9.62
N GLY A 235 8.11 5.84 -9.24
CA GLY A 235 7.12 4.94 -9.82
C GLY A 235 7.15 3.52 -9.26
N ASN A 236 7.77 3.27 -8.10
CA ASN A 236 7.69 1.95 -7.45
C ASN A 236 6.47 1.84 -6.54
N TRP A 237 5.70 0.75 -6.65
CA TRP A 237 4.43 0.59 -5.94
C TRP A 237 4.40 -0.79 -5.29
N ILE A 238 4.00 -0.84 -4.02
CA ILE A 238 3.47 -2.06 -3.40
C ILE A 238 2.07 -1.72 -2.93
N GLU A 239 1.08 -2.32 -3.58
CA GLU A 239 -0.32 -2.09 -3.26
C GLU A 239 -1.08 -3.40 -3.11
N ALA A 240 -1.95 -3.43 -2.11
CA ALA A 240 -2.81 -4.57 -1.84
C ALA A 240 -4.13 -4.11 -1.23
N GLN A 241 -5.15 -4.97 -1.24
CA GLN A 241 -6.38 -4.68 -0.50
C GLN A 241 -6.11 -4.53 1.00
N ARG A 242 -5.23 -5.40 1.51
CA ARG A 242 -4.59 -5.23 2.82
C ARG A 242 -3.13 -5.58 2.69
N LEU A 243 -2.27 -4.66 3.13
CA LEU A 243 -0.83 -4.79 3.05
C LEU A 243 -0.24 -4.94 4.45
N VAL A 244 0.50 -6.00 4.69
CA VAL A 244 1.26 -6.19 5.92
C VAL A 244 2.73 -6.32 5.56
N LEU A 245 3.56 -5.43 6.10
CA LEU A 245 5.02 -5.49 5.99
C LEU A 245 5.57 -5.85 7.36
N SER A 246 6.37 -6.92 7.46
CA SER A 246 6.91 -7.27 8.78
C SER A 246 8.28 -7.93 8.77
N LEU A 247 8.89 -7.90 9.96
CA LEU A 247 10.20 -8.50 10.29
C LEU A 247 11.41 -7.80 9.68
N PHE A 248 11.22 -6.74 8.89
CA PHE A 248 12.31 -6.03 8.24
C PHE A 248 13.18 -5.32 9.27
N TYR A 249 14.49 -5.38 9.12
CA TYR A 249 15.39 -4.52 9.89
C TYR A 249 15.14 -3.05 9.53
N SER A 250 15.02 -2.74 8.24
CA SER A 250 14.74 -1.38 7.79
C SER A 250 13.83 -1.34 6.56
N ILE A 251 12.97 -0.33 6.52
CA ILE A 251 12.10 -0.02 5.38
C ILE A 251 12.44 1.38 4.87
N HIS A 252 12.75 1.48 3.58
CA HIS A 252 13.05 2.73 2.90
C HIS A 252 12.11 2.93 1.72
N VAL A 253 11.27 3.97 1.81
CA VAL A 253 10.35 4.38 0.75
C VAL A 253 10.90 5.65 0.11
N ALA A 254 11.60 5.53 -1.02
CA ALA A 254 12.21 6.67 -1.70
C ALA A 254 11.17 7.62 -2.34
N PRO A 255 11.56 8.84 -2.73
CA PRO A 255 10.67 9.80 -3.39
C PRO A 255 10.01 9.21 -4.63
N GLY A 256 8.70 9.42 -4.76
CA GLY A 256 7.89 8.87 -5.87
C GLY A 256 7.60 7.38 -5.78
N SER A 257 8.00 6.70 -4.69
CA SER A 257 7.55 5.34 -4.36
C SER A 257 6.32 5.38 -3.44
N VAL A 258 5.46 4.36 -3.56
CA VAL A 258 4.17 4.29 -2.86
C VAL A 258 4.00 2.93 -2.18
N LEU A 259 3.67 2.95 -0.89
CA LEU A 259 3.09 1.82 -0.18
C LEU A 259 1.62 2.11 0.06
N ARG A 260 0.72 1.25 -0.41
CA ARG A 260 -0.71 1.53 -0.36
C ARG A 260 -1.54 0.34 0.10
N GLY A 261 -2.48 0.60 0.99
CA GLY A 261 -3.58 -0.33 1.27
C GLY A 261 -4.78 0.42 1.84
N PRO A 262 -5.96 0.39 1.20
CA PRO A 262 -6.39 -0.51 0.12
C PRO A 262 -6.07 -0.01 -1.31
N VAL A 263 -6.35 -0.82 -2.32
CA VAL A 263 -6.17 -0.49 -3.75
C VAL A 263 -7.06 0.69 -4.17
N GLU A 264 -6.54 1.60 -5.00
CA GLU A 264 -7.21 2.89 -5.37
C GLU A 264 -8.62 2.73 -5.97
N ASN A 265 -8.85 1.66 -6.74
CA ASN A 265 -10.12 1.39 -7.43
C ASN A 265 -10.94 0.29 -6.75
N ALA A 266 -10.60 -0.10 -5.52
CA ALA A 266 -11.46 -1.03 -4.81
C ALA A 266 -12.87 -0.40 -4.66
N THR A 267 -13.92 -1.21 -4.82
CA THR A 267 -15.28 -0.70 -4.62
C THR A 267 -15.40 -0.24 -3.16
N SER A 268 -16.19 0.82 -2.91
CA SER A 268 -16.45 1.35 -1.55
C SER A 268 -16.81 0.27 -0.53
N ASP A 269 -17.39 -0.83 -1.03
CA ASP A 269 -17.85 -1.98 -0.27
C ASP A 269 -16.72 -2.93 0.18
N ALA A 270 -15.56 -2.89 -0.49
CA ALA A 270 -14.37 -3.67 -0.18
C ALA A 270 -13.33 -2.91 0.65
N ILE A 271 -13.25 -1.58 0.48
CA ILE A 271 -12.20 -0.67 0.99
C ILE A 271 -12.20 -0.52 2.50
N THR A 272 -13.38 -0.42 3.10
CA THR A 272 -13.47 -0.21 4.54
C THR A 272 -13.81 -1.55 5.17
N PRO A 273 -13.21 -1.95 6.30
CA PRO A 273 -13.92 -2.85 7.19
C PRO A 273 -15.22 -2.10 7.56
N ARG A 274 -16.31 -2.33 6.81
CA ARG A 274 -17.66 -1.80 7.07
C ARG A 274 -18.04 -2.00 8.54
N LEU A 275 -17.39 -2.97 9.18
CA LEU A 275 -17.39 -3.29 10.60
C LEU A 275 -17.18 -2.11 11.57
N HIS A 276 -16.52 -1.00 11.20
CA HIS A 276 -16.21 0.06 12.18
C HIS A 276 -16.76 1.46 11.86
N CYS A 277 -17.53 1.64 10.79
CA CYS A 277 -18.12 2.97 10.51
C CYS A 277 -19.36 3.27 11.36
N GLN A 278 -20.07 2.23 11.79
CA GLN A 278 -21.34 2.35 12.51
C GLN A 278 -21.19 2.21 14.04
N LEU A 279 -19.98 1.92 14.51
CA LEU A 279 -19.67 1.71 15.93
C LEU A 279 -18.73 2.82 16.41
N GLU A 280 -19.02 3.38 17.58
CA GLU A 280 -18.08 4.26 18.32
C GLU A 280 -17.04 3.45 19.09
N GLU A 281 -17.08 2.12 19.02
CA GLU A 281 -16.18 1.25 19.77
C GLU A 281 -14.81 1.11 19.09
N CYS A 282 -13.78 1.38 19.87
CA CYS A 282 -12.39 1.20 19.51
C CYS A 282 -12.06 -0.27 19.23
N PRO A 283 -11.56 -0.62 18.03
CA PRO A 283 -10.98 -1.95 17.80
C PRO A 283 -9.85 -2.22 18.80
N SER A 284 -10.01 -3.28 19.60
CA SER A 284 -9.03 -3.64 20.64
C SER A 284 -7.63 -3.86 20.07
N GLU A 285 -7.54 -4.29 18.82
CA GLU A 285 -6.32 -4.57 18.07
C GLU A 285 -5.50 -3.31 17.77
N LEU A 286 -6.11 -2.12 17.75
CA LEU A 286 -5.37 -0.85 17.60
C LEU A 286 -4.58 -0.51 18.88
N LEU A 287 -5.06 -0.96 20.04
CA LEU A 287 -4.46 -0.70 21.35
C LEU A 287 -3.57 -1.86 21.83
N HIS A 288 -4.04 -3.09 21.61
CA HIS A 288 -3.41 -4.36 21.94
C HIS A 288 -3.28 -5.23 20.67
N PRO A 289 -2.42 -4.82 19.72
CA PRO A 289 -2.19 -5.58 18.50
C PRO A 289 -1.60 -6.98 18.77
N PRO A 290 -1.87 -7.95 17.89
CA PRO A 290 -1.30 -9.29 18.02
C PRO A 290 0.22 -9.25 17.84
N GLU A 291 0.93 -9.92 18.74
CA GLU A 291 2.40 -10.00 18.72
C GLU A 291 2.96 -10.64 17.44
N ASP A 292 2.20 -11.53 16.82
CA ASP A 292 2.69 -12.38 15.73
C ASP A 292 2.73 -11.68 14.36
N CYS A 293 2.26 -10.44 14.23
CA CYS A 293 2.29 -9.64 13.00
C CYS A 293 1.73 -10.35 11.73
N ASN A 294 0.90 -11.39 11.91
CA ASN A 294 0.42 -12.21 10.81
C ASN A 294 -0.70 -11.51 10.03
N VAL A 295 -0.78 -11.80 8.73
CA VAL A 295 -1.87 -11.32 7.87
C VAL A 295 -3.14 -12.07 8.23
N ASN A 296 -4.02 -11.45 9.01
CA ASN A 296 -5.33 -12.01 9.34
C ASN A 296 -6.44 -11.12 8.76
N SER A 297 -7.33 -11.74 7.98
CA SER A 297 -8.48 -11.10 7.33
C SER A 297 -9.52 -10.57 8.33
N SER A 298 -9.43 -10.91 9.61
CA SER A 298 -10.28 -10.32 10.66
C SER A 298 -9.76 -8.99 11.20
N LEU A 299 -8.50 -8.62 10.95
CA LEU A 299 -7.92 -7.39 11.50
C LEU A 299 -8.45 -6.14 10.79
N SER A 300 -8.57 -5.03 11.53
CA SER A 300 -9.11 -3.76 11.02
C SER A 300 -8.12 -2.95 10.17
N PHE A 301 -6.84 -3.37 10.10
CA PHE A 301 -5.79 -2.64 9.39
C PHE A 301 -5.89 -2.84 7.87
N THR A 302 -5.70 -1.74 7.12
CA THR A 302 -5.50 -1.80 5.66
C THR A 302 -4.02 -1.77 5.30
N LEU A 303 -3.20 -1.12 6.13
CA LEU A 303 -1.74 -1.14 6.03
C LEU A 303 -1.13 -1.31 7.42
N GLN A 304 -0.38 -2.39 7.64
CA GLN A 304 0.34 -2.60 8.90
C GLN A 304 1.84 -2.78 8.64
N ILE A 305 2.67 -2.04 9.38
CA ILE A 305 4.12 -2.21 9.42
C ILE A 305 4.50 -2.70 10.82
N CYS A 306 5.08 -3.90 10.90
CA CYS A 306 5.19 -4.62 12.16
C CYS A 306 6.60 -5.18 12.40
N ARG A 307 7.15 -5.01 13.61
CA ARG A 307 8.50 -5.48 13.99
C ARG A 307 9.58 -4.96 13.01
N VAL A 308 9.79 -3.64 13.05
CA VAL A 308 10.80 -2.97 12.21
C VAL A 308 11.65 -2.05 13.06
N GLU A 309 12.97 -2.07 12.90
CA GLU A 309 13.83 -1.16 13.66
C GLU A 309 13.68 0.27 13.13
N ASP A 310 14.01 0.49 11.85
CA ASP A 310 14.08 1.84 11.28
C ASP A 310 13.24 2.00 10.01
N ILE A 311 12.32 2.97 10.01
CA ILE A 311 11.44 3.28 8.89
C ILE A 311 11.72 4.69 8.39
N THR A 312 12.12 4.82 7.12
CA THR A 312 12.32 6.10 6.44
C THR A 312 11.33 6.27 5.30
N VAL A 313 10.54 7.35 5.34
CA VAL A 313 9.45 7.61 4.40
C VAL A 313 9.70 8.90 3.63
N GLU A 314 10.39 8.82 2.49
CA GLU A 314 10.59 9.95 1.57
C GLU A 314 9.52 10.05 0.47
N GLY A 315 8.84 8.94 0.19
CA GLY A 315 7.70 8.83 -0.73
C GLY A 315 6.34 8.92 -0.03
N LEU A 316 5.40 8.08 -0.44
CA LEU A 316 4.03 8.05 0.09
C LEU A 316 3.71 6.71 0.76
N ILE A 317 3.20 6.76 1.99
CA ILE A 317 2.47 5.66 2.63
C ILE A 317 1.02 6.07 2.71
N GLU A 318 0.11 5.24 2.19
CA GLU A 318 -1.29 5.58 2.09
C GLU A 318 -2.21 4.44 2.54
N GLY A 319 -3.20 4.73 3.38
CA GLY A 319 -4.21 3.74 3.75
C GLY A 319 -5.32 4.23 4.68
N SER A 320 -6.43 3.49 4.75
CA SER A 320 -7.56 3.80 5.64
C SER A 320 -7.24 3.61 7.11
N VAL A 321 -6.59 2.50 7.47
CA VAL A 321 -6.14 2.21 8.83
C VAL A 321 -4.67 1.81 8.74
N VAL A 322 -3.80 2.78 8.99
CA VAL A 322 -2.34 2.65 8.94
C VAL A 322 -1.81 2.42 10.35
N HIS A 323 -1.20 1.27 10.61
CA HIS A 323 -0.65 0.95 11.92
C HIS A 323 0.84 0.60 11.85
N PHE A 324 1.64 1.32 12.64
CA PHE A 324 3.03 0.98 12.89
C PHE A 324 3.12 0.29 14.24
N HIS A 325 3.26 -1.03 14.26
CA HIS A 325 3.36 -1.82 15.48
C HIS A 325 4.79 -2.28 15.73
N ARG A 326 5.28 -2.10 16.96
CA ARG A 326 6.63 -2.58 17.36
C ARG A 326 7.72 -2.08 16.40
N ALA A 327 7.52 -0.85 15.93
CA ALA A 327 8.54 -0.08 15.24
C ALA A 327 9.42 0.62 16.30
N ARG A 328 10.70 0.82 16.02
CA ARG A 328 11.57 1.56 16.96
C ARG A 328 11.67 3.03 16.59
N THR A 329 12.03 3.34 15.34
CA THR A 329 12.11 4.71 14.85
C THR A 329 11.35 4.92 13.54
N ILE A 330 10.69 6.07 13.42
CA ILE A 330 10.05 6.51 12.19
C ILE A 330 10.58 7.90 11.86
N TYR A 331 11.11 8.04 10.64
CA TYR A 331 11.58 9.30 10.10
C TYR A 331 10.85 9.63 8.79
N VAL A 332 10.23 10.81 8.75
CA VAL A 332 9.50 11.31 7.59
C VAL A 332 10.18 12.60 7.11
N PRO A 333 11.14 12.54 6.17
CA PRO A 333 11.79 13.70 5.57
C PRO A 333 10.80 14.66 4.91
N SER A 334 11.28 15.85 4.51
CA SER A 334 10.45 16.91 3.91
C SER A 334 9.65 16.49 2.66
N SER A 335 10.13 15.53 1.87
CA SER A 335 9.40 14.99 0.71
C SER A 335 8.36 13.93 1.07
N GLY A 336 8.48 13.37 2.28
CA GLY A 336 7.71 12.25 2.78
C GLY A 336 6.28 12.60 3.15
N THR A 337 5.37 11.67 2.86
CA THR A 337 3.96 11.77 3.27
C THR A 337 3.44 10.44 3.79
N ILE A 338 2.83 10.45 4.97
CA ILE A 338 1.97 9.38 5.47
C ILE A 338 0.54 9.92 5.44
N SER A 339 -0.36 9.28 4.70
CA SER A 339 -1.71 9.77 4.45
C SER A 339 -2.77 8.71 4.74
N ALA A 340 -3.79 9.10 5.47
CA ALA A 340 -5.07 8.43 5.59
C ALA A 340 -6.22 9.37 5.17
N SER A 341 -5.91 10.44 4.43
CA SER A 341 -6.87 11.47 4.09
C SER A 341 -7.95 10.97 3.13
N GLY A 342 -9.22 11.25 3.43
CA GLY A 342 -10.36 10.81 2.62
C GLY A 342 -10.56 9.29 2.57
N MET A 343 -9.94 8.55 3.49
CA MET A 343 -10.00 7.08 3.55
C MET A 343 -10.80 6.54 4.74
N GLY A 344 -11.58 7.41 5.37
CA GLY A 344 -12.55 7.08 6.41
C GLY A 344 -13.91 6.67 5.84
N CYS A 345 -14.94 6.84 6.65
CA CYS A 345 -16.29 6.43 6.30
C CYS A 345 -16.95 7.46 5.37
N THR A 346 -17.69 7.01 4.36
CA THR A 346 -18.56 7.87 3.53
C THR A 346 -19.87 8.23 4.25
N GLY A 347 -20.33 7.35 5.15
CA GLY A 347 -21.35 7.61 6.15
C GLY A 347 -20.73 7.66 7.55
N GLY A 348 -21.34 6.93 8.48
CA GLY A 348 -20.82 6.74 9.84
C GLY A 348 -21.64 7.40 10.95
N VAL A 349 -21.12 7.32 12.17
CA VAL A 349 -21.76 7.82 13.40
C VAL A 349 -22.07 9.31 13.31
N GLY A 350 -21.08 10.10 12.91
CA GLY A 350 -21.22 11.55 12.72
C GLY A 350 -21.55 11.91 11.28
N ARG A 351 -22.28 11.06 10.53
CA ARG A 351 -22.63 11.37 9.14
C ARG A 351 -23.37 12.70 9.04
N GLY A 352 -23.09 13.45 7.97
CA GLY A 352 -23.91 14.59 7.58
C GLY A 352 -25.32 14.17 7.15
N ASN A 353 -26.25 15.11 7.20
CA ASN A 353 -27.59 14.98 6.64
C ASN A 353 -27.64 15.54 5.22
N VAL A 354 -28.61 15.08 4.42
CA VAL A 354 -28.87 15.56 3.05
C VAL A 354 -30.33 16.00 2.93
N LEU A 355 -30.55 17.19 2.39
CA LEU A 355 -31.88 17.72 2.07
C LEU A 355 -32.42 17.10 0.78
N SER A 356 -33.75 17.12 0.60
CA SER A 356 -34.42 16.62 -0.61
C SER A 356 -34.01 17.37 -1.90
N ASN A 357 -33.46 18.58 -1.77
CA ASN A 357 -32.91 19.37 -2.87
C ASN A 357 -31.46 18.98 -3.26
N GLY A 358 -30.86 18.02 -2.55
CA GLY A 358 -29.51 17.49 -2.78
C GLY A 358 -28.39 18.23 -2.03
N VAL A 359 -28.73 19.16 -1.12
CA VAL A 359 -27.74 19.90 -0.31
C VAL A 359 -27.32 19.06 0.90
N GLY A 360 -26.02 18.81 1.03
CA GLY A 360 -25.43 18.00 2.10
C GLY A 360 -24.70 18.82 3.16
N SER A 361 -24.89 18.47 4.42
CA SER A 361 -24.14 19.00 5.56
C SER A 361 -22.83 18.24 5.78
N GLY A 362 -21.91 18.84 6.55
CA GLY A 362 -20.61 18.23 6.81
C GLY A 362 -20.71 17.03 7.76
N GLY A 363 -19.81 16.06 7.60
CA GLY A 363 -19.59 15.02 8.61
C GLY A 363 -19.00 15.61 9.88
N GLY A 364 -19.32 15.04 11.04
CA GLY A 364 -18.69 15.32 12.33
C GLY A 364 -17.72 14.20 12.73
N HIS A 365 -16.71 14.52 13.51
CA HIS A 365 -15.76 13.62 14.21
C HIS A 365 -14.73 14.54 14.85
N GLY A 366 -14.45 14.46 16.15
CA GLY A 366 -13.62 15.46 16.85
C GLY A 366 -14.35 16.78 17.09
N GLY A 367 -14.78 17.45 16.02
CA GLY A 367 -15.68 18.60 16.00
C GLY A 367 -17.02 18.29 15.31
N LYS A 368 -18.04 19.13 15.55
CA LYS A 368 -19.33 19.04 14.84
C LYS A 368 -19.15 19.45 13.37
N GLY A 369 -19.84 18.75 12.47
CA GLY A 369 -19.93 19.14 11.06
C GLY A 369 -20.70 20.45 10.87
N GLY A 370 -20.32 21.21 9.87
CA GLY A 370 -20.97 22.46 9.49
C GLY A 370 -22.37 22.21 8.93
N SER A 371 -23.32 23.07 9.28
CA SER A 371 -24.66 23.04 8.70
C SER A 371 -24.64 23.43 7.23
N ALA A 372 -25.56 22.86 6.47
CA ALA A 372 -25.78 23.23 5.08
C ALA A 372 -27.10 23.97 4.94
N CYS A 373 -27.07 25.08 4.20
CA CYS A 373 -28.21 25.96 4.03
C CYS A 373 -28.43 26.24 2.54
N TYR A 374 -29.69 26.24 2.13
CA TYR A 374 -30.10 26.62 0.79
C TYR A 374 -31.51 27.19 0.80
N ASN A 375 -31.67 28.40 0.26
CA ASN A 375 -32.96 29.12 0.18
C ASN A 375 -33.71 29.11 1.54
N ASP A 376 -33.05 29.57 2.60
CA ASP A 376 -33.57 29.66 3.97
C ASP A 376 -33.90 28.33 4.68
N SER A 377 -33.62 27.18 4.03
CA SER A 377 -33.70 25.86 4.66
C SER A 377 -32.31 25.39 5.08
N CYS A 378 -32.11 25.18 6.38
CA CYS A 378 -30.84 24.72 6.93
C CYS A 378 -30.97 23.34 7.58
N ILE A 379 -29.96 22.51 7.40
CA ILE A 379 -29.79 21.24 8.09
C ILE A 379 -28.52 21.25 8.92
N GLU A 380 -28.61 20.72 10.14
CA GLU A 380 -27.44 20.58 10.99
C GLU A 380 -26.48 19.53 10.44
N GLY A 381 -25.17 19.81 10.59
CA GLY A 381 -24.12 18.85 10.30
C GLY A 381 -24.00 17.75 11.35
N GLY A 382 -23.19 16.75 11.03
CA GLY A 382 -22.98 15.58 11.85
C GLY A 382 -22.46 15.90 13.24
N VAL A 383 -22.85 15.09 14.22
CA VAL A 383 -22.41 15.24 15.62
C VAL A 383 -20.92 14.91 15.78
N SER A 384 -20.27 15.52 16.78
CA SER A 384 -18.94 15.07 17.22
C SER A 384 -19.07 13.80 18.05
N TYR A 385 -18.18 12.84 17.85
CA TYR A 385 -18.13 11.55 18.56
C TYR A 385 -16.68 11.09 18.79
N GLY A 386 -16.52 9.97 19.49
CA GLY A 386 -15.24 9.35 19.81
C GLY A 386 -14.54 9.95 21.04
N ASN A 387 -13.47 9.31 21.48
CA ASN A 387 -12.75 9.69 22.70
C ASN A 387 -11.57 10.62 22.43
N ALA A 388 -11.54 11.80 23.07
CA ALA A 388 -10.42 12.74 22.93
C ALA A 388 -9.11 12.21 23.56
N GLU A 389 -9.18 11.44 24.64
CA GLU A 389 -8.00 10.97 25.40
C GLU A 389 -7.43 9.65 24.88
N LEU A 390 -8.14 8.96 23.99
CA LEU A 390 -7.67 7.75 23.33
C LEU A 390 -8.47 7.50 22.04
N PRO A 391 -8.30 8.36 21.01
CA PRO A 391 -9.08 8.28 19.78
C PRO A 391 -8.65 7.10 18.93
N CYS A 392 -9.60 6.44 18.27
CA CYS A 392 -9.35 5.30 17.39
C CYS A 392 -10.50 5.05 16.41
N GLU A 393 -11.32 6.07 16.20
CA GLU A 393 -12.48 6.02 15.32
C GLU A 393 -12.12 6.62 13.94
N LEU A 394 -12.74 6.09 12.89
CA LEU A 394 -12.65 6.66 11.54
C LEU A 394 -13.47 7.95 11.50
N GLY A 395 -13.06 8.92 10.68
CA GLY A 395 -13.88 10.09 10.35
C GLY A 395 -15.12 9.70 9.55
N SER A 396 -16.17 10.51 9.68
CA SER A 396 -17.46 10.33 8.99
C SER A 396 -17.59 11.21 7.75
N GLY A 397 -18.38 10.76 6.80
CA GLY A 397 -18.62 11.48 5.56
C GLY A 397 -19.84 12.41 5.62
N SER A 398 -20.12 13.07 4.51
CA SER A 398 -21.13 14.14 4.40
C SER A 398 -22.58 13.66 4.26
N GLY A 399 -22.84 12.36 4.10
CA GLY A 399 -24.21 11.90 3.83
C GLY A 399 -24.37 10.47 3.31
N GLU A 400 -25.54 10.15 2.78
CA GLU A 400 -25.98 8.77 2.49
C GLU A 400 -24.98 7.96 1.64
N GLU A 401 -24.69 6.75 2.14
CA GLU A 401 -23.67 5.80 1.66
C GLU A 401 -23.77 5.42 0.18
N MET A 402 -24.91 5.70 -0.48
CA MET A 402 -25.24 5.26 -1.84
C MET A 402 -25.42 6.42 -2.85
N SER A 403 -25.14 7.66 -2.45
CA SER A 403 -25.29 8.82 -3.34
C SER A 403 -23.99 9.12 -4.11
N ALA A 404 -24.09 9.22 -5.43
CA ALA A 404 -22.97 9.65 -6.28
C ALA A 404 -22.58 11.09 -5.90
N GLY A 405 -21.46 11.22 -5.18
CA GLY A 405 -20.94 12.52 -4.73
C GLY A 405 -20.82 12.70 -3.22
N SER A 406 -21.03 11.69 -2.37
CA SER A 406 -20.68 11.83 -0.95
C SER A 406 -19.16 11.92 -0.76
N THR A 407 -18.71 12.71 0.21
CA THR A 407 -17.29 12.81 0.60
C THR A 407 -17.00 11.86 1.76
N ALA A 408 -15.86 11.19 1.74
CA ALA A 408 -15.39 10.35 2.85
C ALA A 408 -14.74 11.15 3.99
N GLY A 409 -14.83 10.68 5.23
CA GLY A 409 -14.04 11.18 6.34
C GLY A 409 -12.55 10.80 6.22
N GLY A 410 -11.73 11.23 7.18
CA GLY A 410 -10.34 10.80 7.30
C GLY A 410 -10.20 9.41 7.95
N GLY A 411 -9.13 8.69 7.63
CA GLY A 411 -8.81 7.39 8.19
C GLY A 411 -8.13 7.47 9.57
N ILE A 412 -7.54 6.35 10.00
CA ILE A 412 -6.81 6.22 11.27
C ILE A 412 -5.32 6.00 10.99
N ILE A 413 -4.46 6.75 11.66
CA ILE A 413 -3.02 6.51 11.72
C ILE A 413 -2.65 6.23 13.19
N VAL A 414 -2.13 5.03 13.46
CA VAL A 414 -1.62 4.63 14.77
C VAL A 414 -0.12 4.36 14.69
N MET A 415 0.66 4.94 15.60
CA MET A 415 2.09 4.65 15.74
C MET A 415 2.39 4.14 17.13
N GLY A 416 2.93 2.93 17.23
CA GLY A 416 3.17 2.21 18.49
C GLY A 416 1.92 1.51 19.03
N SER A 417 2.01 1.05 20.27
CA SER A 417 0.89 0.53 21.06
C SER A 417 1.12 0.81 22.56
N LEU A 418 0.14 0.46 23.40
CA LEU A 418 0.27 0.58 24.86
C LEU A 418 1.43 -0.24 25.41
N GLU A 419 1.67 -1.42 24.84
CA GLU A 419 2.71 -2.36 25.26
C GLU A 419 4.07 -2.06 24.61
N HIS A 420 4.05 -1.57 23.36
CA HIS A 420 5.25 -1.29 22.57
C HIS A 420 5.19 0.13 21.99
N PRO A 421 5.45 1.16 22.80
CA PRO A 421 5.54 2.54 22.33
C PRO A 421 6.74 2.74 21.39
N LEU A 422 6.59 3.65 20.44
CA LEU A 422 7.66 4.04 19.52
C LEU A 422 8.78 4.76 20.27
N SER A 423 10.04 4.42 20.00
CA SER A 423 11.18 5.10 20.65
C SER A 423 11.32 6.56 20.20
N SER A 424 11.18 6.82 18.90
CA SER A 424 11.31 8.17 18.34
C SER A 424 10.50 8.34 17.06
N LEU A 425 9.74 9.43 16.99
CA LEU A 425 9.11 9.93 15.76
C LEU A 425 9.75 11.25 15.36
N SER A 426 10.27 11.34 14.14
CA SER A 426 10.80 12.58 13.57
C SER A 426 10.08 12.90 12.26
N VAL A 427 9.40 14.05 12.19
CA VAL A 427 8.61 14.48 11.03
C VAL A 427 9.14 15.81 10.53
N GLU A 428 9.60 15.85 9.28
CA GLU A 428 9.93 17.05 8.51
C GLU A 428 8.97 17.25 7.33
N GLY A 429 8.36 16.17 6.84
CA GLY A 429 7.35 16.16 5.78
C GLY A 429 5.92 16.29 6.32
N SER A 430 5.05 15.34 5.94
CA SER A 430 3.64 15.42 6.37
C SER A 430 3.03 14.10 6.81
N VAL A 431 2.17 14.18 7.82
CA VAL A 431 1.34 13.07 8.31
C VAL A 431 -0.09 13.59 8.36
N ARG A 432 -0.97 13.02 7.53
CA ARG A 432 -2.32 13.56 7.28
C ARG A 432 -3.40 12.50 7.44
N ALA A 433 -4.47 12.83 8.14
CA ALA A 433 -5.70 12.06 8.24
C ALA A 433 -6.88 13.01 8.04
N ASP A 434 -6.86 13.76 6.95
CA ASP A 434 -7.82 14.83 6.67
C ASP A 434 -9.12 14.28 6.05
N GLY A 435 -10.23 14.99 6.21
CA GLY A 435 -11.49 14.67 5.54
C GLY A 435 -11.45 14.98 4.05
N GLU A 436 -12.18 14.22 3.25
CA GLU A 436 -12.31 14.49 1.83
C GLU A 436 -13.10 15.79 1.58
N SER A 437 -12.60 16.59 0.65
CA SER A 437 -13.27 17.80 0.17
C SER A 437 -14.02 17.52 -1.13
N PHE A 438 -15.12 18.22 -1.38
CA PHE A 438 -15.81 18.14 -2.66
C PHE A 438 -14.89 18.49 -3.83
N LYS A 439 -14.57 17.51 -4.68
CA LYS A 439 -13.88 17.71 -5.96
C LYS A 439 -14.94 18.04 -7.01
N GLY A 440 -14.77 19.16 -7.72
CA GLY A 440 -15.73 19.62 -8.73
C GLY A 440 -16.07 18.53 -9.77
N VAL A 441 -17.30 18.58 -10.27
CA VAL A 441 -17.90 17.61 -11.20
C VAL A 441 -17.01 17.37 -12.43
N THR A 442 -16.56 16.13 -12.65
CA THR A 442 -15.95 15.71 -13.93
C THR A 442 -17.03 15.59 -15.00
N ARG A 443 -16.69 15.82 -16.28
CA ARG A 443 -17.66 15.89 -17.41
C ARG A 443 -18.61 14.69 -17.52
N ASP A 444 -18.24 13.52 -17.01
CA ASP A 444 -19.07 12.31 -17.05
C ASP A 444 -20.16 12.27 -15.97
N GLN A 445 -20.03 13.03 -14.88
CA GLN A 445 -21.06 13.18 -13.83
C GLN A 445 -22.10 14.26 -14.16
N LEU A 446 -21.86 15.06 -15.21
CA LEU A 446 -22.72 16.17 -15.65
C LEU A 446 -24.11 15.70 -16.14
N VAL A 447 -24.24 14.43 -16.57
CA VAL A 447 -25.49 13.90 -17.12
C VAL A 447 -26.49 13.53 -16.00
N VAL A 448 -26.01 13.23 -14.79
CA VAL A 448 -26.86 12.87 -13.63
C VAL A 448 -27.26 14.09 -12.80
N MET A 449 -26.43 15.15 -12.77
CA MET A 449 -26.66 16.36 -11.96
C MET A 449 -27.53 17.45 -12.64
N ASN A 450 -28.11 17.20 -13.81
CA ASN A 450 -29.00 18.18 -14.45
C ASN A 450 -30.38 18.34 -13.76
N GLY A 451 -30.58 17.70 -12.59
CA GLY A 451 -31.85 17.74 -11.84
C GLY A 451 -31.77 18.11 -10.35
N THR A 452 -30.57 18.22 -9.74
CA THR A 452 -30.44 18.52 -8.30
C THR A 452 -29.75 19.87 -8.06
N GLY A 453 -30.43 20.74 -7.29
CA GLY A 453 -29.98 22.10 -7.01
C GLY A 453 -28.80 22.18 -6.04
N GLY A 454 -28.57 21.15 -5.20
CA GLY A 454 -27.55 21.13 -4.15
C GLY A 454 -26.31 20.27 -4.44
N GLY A 455 -25.27 20.45 -3.61
CA GLY A 455 -24.08 19.61 -3.61
C GLY A 455 -23.75 19.06 -2.21
N PRO A 456 -22.83 18.09 -2.11
CA PRO A 456 -22.47 17.42 -0.85
C PRO A 456 -21.74 18.36 0.13
N GLY A 457 -21.75 17.97 1.40
CA GLY A 457 -20.89 18.57 2.43
C GLY A 457 -19.46 18.05 2.35
N GLY A 458 -18.59 18.47 3.28
CA GLY A 458 -17.24 17.92 3.44
C GLY A 458 -17.18 16.77 4.46
N GLY A 459 -16.24 15.85 4.29
CA GLY A 459 -15.98 14.78 5.25
C GLY A 459 -15.24 15.29 6.47
N SER A 460 -15.44 14.68 7.65
CA SER A 460 -14.70 15.05 8.86
C SER A 460 -13.26 14.54 8.84
N GLY A 461 -12.38 15.20 9.60
CA GLY A 461 -11.02 14.71 9.85
C GLY A 461 -11.05 13.35 10.56
N GLY A 462 -10.01 12.55 10.36
CA GLY A 462 -9.83 11.23 10.96
C GLY A 462 -9.15 11.26 12.33
N THR A 463 -8.35 10.22 12.60
CA THR A 463 -7.66 10.04 13.89
C THR A 463 -6.17 9.83 13.69
N ILE A 464 -5.36 10.54 14.48
CA ILE A 464 -3.92 10.26 14.63
C ILE A 464 -3.66 9.93 16.10
N LEU A 465 -3.32 8.67 16.38
CA LEU A 465 -3.03 8.17 17.72
C LEU A 465 -1.57 7.75 17.80
N LEU A 466 -0.81 8.37 18.70
CA LEU A 466 0.63 8.18 18.76
C LEU A 466 1.04 7.70 20.17
N PHE A 467 1.66 6.53 20.27
CA PHE A 467 2.32 6.01 21.46
C PHE A 467 3.83 6.16 21.31
N LEU A 468 4.46 7.05 22.09
CA LEU A 468 5.87 7.40 21.88
C LEU A 468 6.62 7.80 23.15
N HIS A 469 7.94 7.63 23.10
CA HIS A 469 8.88 8.19 24.06
C HIS A 469 9.35 9.60 23.67
N THR A 470 9.67 9.81 22.39
CA THR A 470 10.18 11.10 21.90
C THR A 470 9.58 11.54 20.56
N LEU A 471 9.43 12.85 20.38
CA LEU A 471 8.86 13.50 19.19
C LEU A 471 9.74 14.67 18.72
N ASP A 472 10.04 14.72 17.43
CA ASP A 472 10.56 15.91 16.76
C ASP A 472 9.69 16.26 15.54
N VAL A 473 9.18 17.48 15.49
CA VAL A 473 8.38 18.02 14.39
C VAL A 473 9.11 19.24 13.87
N GLY A 474 9.76 19.08 12.71
CA GLY A 474 10.55 20.11 12.03
C GLY A 474 9.71 21.32 11.62
N GLY A 475 10.37 22.46 11.34
CA GLY A 475 9.67 23.74 11.13
C GLY A 475 8.69 23.80 9.94
N TYR A 476 8.87 22.94 8.94
CA TYR A 476 7.98 22.83 7.78
C TYR A 476 7.05 21.62 7.83
N ALA A 477 7.14 20.83 8.91
CA ALA A 477 6.38 19.61 9.05
C ALA A 477 4.91 19.90 9.34
N VAL A 478 4.03 19.04 8.80
CA VAL A 478 2.58 19.18 8.95
C VAL A 478 1.99 17.89 9.50
N LEU A 479 1.41 17.97 10.70
CA LEU A 479 0.56 16.93 11.28
C LEU A 479 -0.89 17.39 11.20
N SER A 480 -1.72 16.74 10.38
CA SER A 480 -3.05 17.26 10.04
C SER A 480 -4.16 16.22 10.17
N SER A 481 -5.27 16.64 10.75
CA SER A 481 -6.55 15.94 10.73
C SER A 481 -7.67 16.97 10.61
N VAL A 482 -7.68 17.71 9.51
CA VAL A 482 -8.66 18.77 9.25
C VAL A 482 -9.92 18.24 8.58
N GLY A 483 -11.03 18.94 8.75
CA GLY A 483 -12.26 18.66 8.01
C GLY A 483 -12.17 19.11 6.54
N GLY A 484 -12.87 18.40 5.67
CA GLY A 484 -12.96 18.71 4.25
C GLY A 484 -13.88 19.89 3.94
N TYR A 485 -13.67 20.52 2.78
CA TYR A 485 -14.50 21.63 2.31
C TYR A 485 -15.83 21.16 1.71
N GLY A 486 -16.90 21.90 2.03
CA GLY A 486 -18.23 21.69 1.45
C GLY A 486 -18.33 22.13 -0.01
N SER A 487 -19.37 21.68 -0.70
CA SER A 487 -19.64 22.07 -2.10
C SER A 487 -20.10 23.53 -2.22
N PRO A 488 -19.79 24.22 -3.35
CA PRO A 488 -20.18 25.60 -3.64
C PRO A 488 -21.66 25.74 -4.01
N LYS A 489 -22.56 24.97 -3.38
CA LYS A 489 -24.01 25.15 -3.46
C LYS A 489 -24.63 25.03 -2.07
N GLY A 490 -24.05 25.75 -1.11
CA GLY A 490 -24.52 25.75 0.29
C GLY A 490 -24.09 24.54 1.13
N GLY A 491 -23.08 23.77 0.70
CA GLY A 491 -22.59 22.60 1.42
C GLY A 491 -21.83 22.96 2.70
N GLY A 492 -22.13 22.23 3.78
CA GLY A 492 -21.46 22.41 5.09
C GLY A 492 -20.04 21.84 5.09
N GLY A 493 -19.11 22.49 5.80
CA GLY A 493 -17.74 21.98 5.96
C GLY A 493 -17.66 20.83 6.96
N GLY A 494 -16.72 19.89 6.79
CA GLY A 494 -16.53 18.77 7.73
C GLY A 494 -15.94 19.22 9.07
N GLY A 495 -16.26 18.52 10.17
CA GLY A 495 -15.63 18.74 11.47
C GLY A 495 -14.15 18.35 11.48
N GLY A 496 -13.32 19.03 12.28
CA GLY A 496 -11.91 18.68 12.44
C GLY A 496 -11.73 17.43 13.31
N GLY A 497 -10.77 16.57 12.98
CA GLY A 497 -10.56 15.26 13.62
C GLY A 497 -9.77 15.30 14.93
N ARG A 498 -9.11 14.19 15.27
CA ARG A 498 -8.44 14.01 16.58
C ARG A 498 -6.96 13.68 16.42
N VAL A 499 -6.13 14.31 17.24
CA VAL A 499 -4.70 14.00 17.39
C VAL A 499 -4.40 13.79 18.87
N HIS A 500 -3.90 12.61 19.24
CA HIS A 500 -3.56 12.27 20.62
C HIS A 500 -2.12 11.80 20.78
N PHE A 501 -1.41 12.38 21.75
CA PHE A 501 -0.06 12.00 22.14
C PHE A 501 -0.06 11.20 23.44
N HIS A 502 0.12 9.89 23.34
CA HIS A 502 0.20 8.98 24.46
C HIS A 502 1.66 8.73 24.87
N TRP A 503 2.17 9.55 25.79
CA TRP A 503 3.57 9.48 26.24
C TRP A 503 3.87 8.26 27.11
N SER A 504 5.03 7.65 26.88
CA SER A 504 5.58 6.55 27.68
C SER A 504 6.91 6.94 28.32
N ASP A 505 7.12 6.47 29.55
CA ASP A 505 8.35 6.67 30.34
C ASP A 505 8.85 8.13 30.38
N ILE A 506 7.95 9.07 30.71
CA ILE A 506 8.30 10.49 30.85
C ILE A 506 9.39 10.63 31.93
N PRO A 507 10.59 11.15 31.58
CA PRO A 507 11.71 11.22 32.51
C PRO A 507 11.39 12.20 33.65
N THR A 508 11.49 11.72 34.90
CA THR A 508 11.27 12.52 36.11
C THR A 508 12.53 12.47 36.97
N GLY A 509 13.44 13.42 36.72
CA GLY A 509 14.69 13.56 37.45
C GLY A 509 15.00 15.02 37.79
N ASP A 510 16.14 15.26 38.43
CA ASP A 510 16.57 16.63 38.82
C ASP A 510 16.81 17.55 37.62
N VAL A 511 17.10 16.97 36.45
CA VAL A 511 17.30 17.68 35.19
C VAL A 511 16.17 17.35 34.23
N TYR A 512 15.53 18.38 33.70
CA TYR A 512 14.52 18.23 32.67
C TYR A 512 15.11 17.80 31.34
N GLN A 513 14.47 16.79 30.75
CA GLN A 513 14.75 16.32 29.40
C GLN A 513 13.48 16.49 28.56
N PRO A 514 13.51 17.32 27.51
CA PRO A 514 12.35 17.49 26.64
C PRO A 514 12.06 16.20 25.88
N ILE A 515 10.81 15.74 25.97
CA ILE A 515 10.32 14.57 25.22
C ILE A 515 9.79 14.95 23.83
N ALA A 516 9.53 16.24 23.61
CA ALA A 516 9.02 16.74 22.34
C ALA A 516 9.71 18.05 21.94
N ARG A 517 9.98 18.19 20.64
CA ARG A 517 10.36 19.44 19.98
C ARG A 517 9.38 19.67 18.85
N VAL A 518 8.54 20.71 18.96
CA VAL A 518 7.50 20.99 17.95
C VAL A 518 7.71 22.39 17.38
N ASN A 519 8.39 22.44 16.23
CA ASN A 519 8.60 23.67 15.47
C ASN A 519 7.63 23.79 14.27
N GLY A 520 7.07 22.69 13.80
CA GLY A 520 6.10 22.63 12.70
C GLY A 520 4.65 22.88 13.14
N SER A 521 3.70 22.52 12.27
CA SER A 521 2.28 22.78 12.50
C SER A 521 1.47 21.52 12.79
N ILE A 522 0.54 21.66 13.74
CA ILE A 522 -0.48 20.65 14.06
C ILE A 522 -1.85 21.27 13.75
N HIS A 523 -2.65 20.60 12.92
CA HIS A 523 -3.91 21.12 12.40
C HIS A 523 -5.07 20.17 12.65
N THR A 524 -6.10 20.64 13.34
CA THR A 524 -7.35 19.92 13.59
C THR A 524 -8.56 20.82 13.33
N TRP A 525 -8.45 21.73 12.37
CA TRP A 525 -9.49 22.72 12.07
C TRP A 525 -10.70 22.09 11.38
N GLY A 526 -11.87 22.67 11.60
CA GLY A 526 -13.04 22.37 10.79
C GLY A 526 -12.86 22.87 9.36
N GLY A 527 -13.39 22.13 8.40
CA GLY A 527 -13.45 22.53 7.00
C GLY A 527 -14.40 23.71 6.81
N LEU A 528 -14.11 24.56 5.82
CA LEU A 528 -14.99 25.68 5.50
C LEU A 528 -16.22 25.19 4.73
N GLY A 529 -17.40 25.68 5.14
CA GLY A 529 -18.59 25.64 4.29
C GLY A 529 -18.43 26.61 3.11
N ARG A 530 -19.27 26.46 2.09
CA ARG A 530 -19.31 27.39 0.96
C ARG A 530 -20.70 27.98 0.80
N ASP A 531 -20.75 29.21 0.26
CA ASP A 531 -21.95 30.04 0.14
C ASP A 531 -22.68 30.24 1.47
N GLU A 532 -23.93 29.79 1.58
CA GLU A 532 -24.73 29.81 2.80
C GLU A 532 -24.35 28.69 3.79
N GLY A 533 -23.45 27.77 3.41
CA GLY A 533 -22.99 26.67 4.25
C GLY A 533 -22.03 27.14 5.34
N HIS A 534 -22.19 26.60 6.56
CA HIS A 534 -21.34 26.93 7.70
C HIS A 534 -20.08 26.05 7.74
N ALA A 535 -19.03 26.58 8.37
CA ALA A 535 -17.81 25.83 8.66
C ALA A 535 -18.07 24.77 9.74
N GLY A 536 -17.33 23.67 9.67
CA GLY A 536 -17.26 22.70 10.75
C GLY A 536 -16.55 23.27 11.96
N GLU A 537 -16.79 22.69 13.13
CA GLU A 537 -16.08 23.01 14.34
C GLU A 537 -14.67 22.38 14.33
N ASN A 538 -13.77 22.99 15.09
CA ASN A 538 -12.43 22.45 15.30
C ASN A 538 -12.50 21.15 16.11
N GLY A 539 -11.60 20.23 15.75
CA GLY A 539 -11.33 19.00 16.47
C GLY A 539 -10.45 19.20 17.69
N THR A 540 -9.83 18.11 18.14
CA THR A 540 -9.11 18.08 19.43
C THR A 540 -7.67 17.62 19.27
N VAL A 541 -6.75 18.35 19.90
CA VAL A 541 -5.39 17.90 20.17
C VAL A 541 -5.26 17.64 21.67
N SER A 542 -4.91 16.41 22.04
CA SER A 542 -4.81 15.98 23.44
C SER A 542 -3.50 15.25 23.70
N GLY A 543 -3.16 15.10 24.98
CA GLY A 543 -1.98 14.35 25.39
C GLY A 543 -2.17 13.75 26.78
N LYS A 544 -1.49 12.64 27.04
CA LYS A 544 -1.53 11.96 28.33
C LYS A 544 -1.11 12.91 29.46
N ALA A 545 -1.79 12.81 30.60
CA ALA A 545 -1.51 13.63 31.77
C ALA A 545 -0.03 13.51 32.23
N CYS A 546 0.61 14.66 32.39
CA CYS A 546 2.02 14.73 32.76
C CYS A 546 2.26 14.48 34.26
N PRO A 547 3.44 13.93 34.63
CA PRO A 547 3.87 13.84 36.02
C PRO A 547 3.91 15.20 36.72
N LYS A 548 3.87 15.18 38.06
CA LYS A 548 3.92 16.40 38.88
C LYS A 548 5.13 17.28 38.50
N GLY A 549 4.87 18.55 38.19
CA GLY A 549 5.89 19.52 37.82
C GLY A 549 6.02 19.79 36.31
N LEU A 550 5.40 18.94 35.48
CA LEU A 550 5.31 19.11 34.03
C LEU A 550 3.86 19.38 33.61
N TYR A 551 3.66 20.15 32.56
CA TYR A 551 2.34 20.65 32.15
C TYR A 551 2.17 20.69 30.62
N GLY A 552 0.91 20.74 30.17
CA GLY A 552 0.56 20.83 28.75
C GLY A 552 0.60 19.48 28.03
N ILE A 553 0.39 19.51 26.72
CA ILE A 553 0.34 18.31 25.85
C ILE A 553 1.72 17.65 25.72
N PHE A 554 2.80 18.44 25.80
CA PHE A 554 4.20 18.01 25.58
C PHE A 554 5.01 17.85 26.87
N CYS A 555 4.36 17.93 28.04
CA CYS A 555 4.98 17.81 29.36
C CYS A 555 6.20 18.73 29.56
N GLU A 556 5.99 20.04 29.41
CA GLU A 556 7.02 21.05 29.59
C GLU A 556 7.09 21.58 31.05
N ILE A 557 8.25 22.10 31.46
CA ILE A 557 8.35 22.83 32.73
C ILE A 557 7.74 24.24 32.58
N ILE A 558 6.93 24.62 33.55
CA ILE A 558 6.57 26.02 33.77
C ILE A 558 7.76 26.74 34.43
N CYS A 559 8.40 27.66 33.71
CA CYS A 559 9.37 28.59 34.32
C CYS A 559 8.70 29.34 35.48
N MET A 560 9.34 29.33 36.65
CA MET A 560 8.81 29.77 37.96
C MET A 560 8.41 31.26 38.09
N GLY A 561 8.20 32.00 36.99
CA GLY A 561 7.70 33.39 37.00
C GLY A 561 6.18 33.55 37.05
N LEU A 562 5.39 32.47 36.90
CA LEU A 562 3.92 32.54 36.77
C LEU A 562 3.15 31.78 37.88
N ARG A 563 3.69 31.70 39.10
CA ARG A 563 3.00 31.06 40.25
C ARG A 563 1.73 31.78 40.74
N ASN A 564 1.41 32.97 40.21
CA ASN A 564 0.25 33.75 40.67
C ASN A 564 -0.99 33.64 39.76
N TYR A 565 -0.99 32.78 38.74
CA TYR A 565 -2.17 32.60 37.88
C TYR A 565 -2.83 31.23 38.05
N ASN A 566 -4.17 31.27 38.01
CA ASN A 566 -5.08 30.14 38.13
C ASN A 566 -4.76 29.07 37.05
N PRO A 567 -4.83 27.75 37.32
CA PRO A 567 -4.45 26.70 36.36
C PRO A 567 -5.21 26.77 35.02
N ALA A 568 -6.46 27.25 35.06
CA ALA A 568 -7.26 27.49 33.85
C ALA A 568 -6.64 28.55 32.91
N VAL A 569 -5.98 29.57 33.47
CA VAL A 569 -5.35 30.66 32.70
C VAL A 569 -4.03 30.21 32.06
N ILE A 570 -3.31 29.27 32.69
CA ILE A 570 -2.05 28.72 32.16
C ILE A 570 -2.32 27.82 30.95
N ASN A 571 -3.40 27.01 30.98
CA ASN A 571 -3.81 26.22 29.81
C ASN A 571 -4.24 27.11 28.64
N THR A 572 -4.89 28.25 28.89
CA THR A 572 -5.25 29.21 27.82
C THR A 572 -4.03 29.90 27.22
N ILE A 573 -3.04 30.30 28.03
CA ILE A 573 -1.83 31.01 27.56
C ILE A 573 -0.91 30.08 26.74
N LEU A 574 -0.81 28.79 27.08
CA LEU A 574 -0.02 27.84 26.30
C LEU A 574 -0.69 27.51 24.94
N VAL A 575 -2.01 27.44 24.89
CA VAL A 575 -2.77 27.23 23.64
C VAL A 575 -2.76 28.48 22.76
N GLU A 576 -2.81 29.68 23.33
CA GLU A 576 -2.71 30.94 22.57
C GLU A 576 -1.33 31.12 21.90
N LYS A 577 -0.23 30.64 22.51
CA LYS A 577 1.10 30.68 21.87
C LYS A 577 1.19 29.80 20.61
N ILE A 578 0.38 28.76 20.52
CA ILE A 578 0.29 27.88 19.34
C ILE A 578 -0.67 28.49 18.29
N MET A 579 -1.69 29.26 18.70
CA MET A 579 -2.62 29.91 17.76
C MET A 579 -2.14 31.24 17.15
N TRP A 580 -1.25 32.00 17.81
CA TRP A 580 -0.93 33.37 17.38
C TRP A 580 0.25 33.54 16.41
N TYR A 581 0.97 32.46 16.03
CA TYR A 581 2.06 32.57 15.04
C TYR A 581 1.58 32.76 13.58
N SER A 582 0.26 32.75 13.31
CA SER A 582 -0.31 32.90 11.97
C SER A 582 -0.86 34.29 11.61
N ILE A 583 -0.73 35.31 12.46
CA ILE A 583 -1.30 36.66 12.18
C ILE A 583 -0.22 37.75 11.90
N SER A 584 1.07 37.42 11.94
CA SER A 584 2.14 38.44 11.79
C SER A 584 2.69 38.65 10.37
N VAL A 585 1.95 38.31 9.29
CA VAL A 585 2.40 38.52 7.89
C VAL A 585 1.34 39.19 6.98
N ALA A 586 0.40 39.95 7.55
CA ALA A 586 -0.63 40.65 6.74
C ALA A 586 -0.74 42.17 6.97
N PHE A 587 0.16 42.78 7.74
CA PHE A 587 0.24 44.24 7.86
C PHE A 587 1.70 44.68 7.98
N ILE A 588 2.40 44.77 6.84
CA ILE A 588 3.36 45.81 6.45
C ILE A 588 3.53 45.66 4.94
N SER A 589 2.67 46.36 4.20
CA SER A 589 2.92 46.98 2.89
C SER A 589 1.93 48.13 2.74
#